data_AF-A0A210RYQ9-F1
#
_entry.id   AF-A0A210RYQ9-F1
#
_cell.length_a   1.000
_cell.length_b   1.000
_cell.length_c   1.000
_cell.angle_alpha   90.00
_cell.angle_beta   90.00
_cell.angle_gamma   90.00
#
_symmetry.space_group_name_H-M   'P 1'
#
loop_
_entity.id
_entity.type
_entity.pdbx_description
1 polymer ?
#
loop_
_entity_poly.entity_id
_entity_poly.type
_entity_poly.pdbx_seq_one_letter_code
_entity_poly.pdbx_strand_id
1 'polypeptide(L)' 'MALSLPAYGEVTSRNKEIAERFAKCDTNHDGKLTMNEAKGCMPRIYDHFSYIDTGNKGYVTVAEIQMMAAR' A
#
# COMPACT_ATOMS: atom_id res chain seq x y z
N MET A 1 9.68 10.00 34.06
CA MET A 1 8.55 9.92 33.11
C MET A 1 9.13 9.82 31.71
N ALA A 2 9.31 8.62 31.18
CA ALA A 2 9.69 8.40 29.79
C ALA A 2 8.49 7.74 29.10
N LEU A 3 7.84 8.50 28.23
CA LEU A 3 6.61 8.12 27.56
C LEU A 3 6.90 6.92 26.64
N SER A 4 6.16 5.85 26.90
CA SER A 4 6.05 4.66 26.06
C SER A 4 5.55 5.06 24.67
N LEU A 5 6.37 4.83 23.63
CA LEU A 5 5.91 4.84 22.25
C LEU A 5 5.27 3.47 21.98
N PRO A 6 3.97 3.41 21.62
CA PRO A 6 3.32 2.14 21.36
C PRO A 6 3.84 1.52 20.07
N ALA A 7 3.84 0.19 20.07
CA ALA A 7 4.50 -0.70 19.13
C ALA A 7 4.12 -0.49 17.65
N TYR A 8 5.12 -0.24 16.80
CA TYR A 8 5.11 -0.51 15.36
C TYR A 8 5.28 -2.02 15.06
N GLY A 9 4.70 -2.90 15.88
CA GLY A 9 4.99 -4.34 15.87
C GLY A 9 3.87 -5.24 15.35
N GLU A 10 2.61 -4.77 15.40
CA GLU A 10 1.45 -5.64 15.13
C GLU A 10 0.93 -5.57 13.68
N VAL A 11 1.57 -4.76 12.83
CA VAL A 11 1.16 -4.61 11.43
C VAL A 11 1.79 -5.69 10.51
N THR A 12 2.78 -6.43 11.01
CA THR A 12 3.75 -7.18 10.20
C THR A 12 3.16 -8.30 9.35
N SER A 13 2.12 -9.01 9.81
CA SER A 13 1.63 -10.19 9.09
C SER A 13 0.74 -9.86 7.90
N ARG A 14 -0.23 -8.94 8.06
CA ARG A 14 -1.06 -8.47 6.93
C ARG A 14 -0.28 -7.53 6.03
N ASN A 15 0.61 -6.72 6.60
CA ASN A 15 1.50 -5.88 5.80
C ASN A 15 2.44 -6.70 4.93
N LYS A 16 2.90 -7.87 5.39
CA LYS A 16 3.73 -8.76 4.58
C LYS A 16 3.00 -9.25 3.34
N GLU A 17 1.79 -9.81 3.49
CA GLU A 17 1.07 -10.34 2.32
C GLU A 17 0.75 -9.22 1.31
N ILE A 18 0.34 -8.05 1.81
CA ILE A 18 0.12 -6.87 0.98
C ILE A 18 1.42 -6.41 0.32
N ALA A 19 2.53 -6.36 1.06
CA ALA A 19 3.84 -5.95 0.55
C ALA A 19 4.39 -6.95 -0.47
N GLU A 20 4.17 -8.26 -0.30
CA GLU A 20 4.58 -9.28 -1.25
C GLU A 20 3.77 -9.20 -2.54
N ARG A 21 2.45 -9.00 -2.43
CA ARG A 21 1.61 -8.74 -3.61
C ARG A 21 2.01 -7.43 -4.27
N PHE A 22 2.21 -6.38 -3.49
CA PHE A 22 2.63 -5.08 -3.98
C PHE A 22 3.97 -5.18 -4.70
N ALA A 23 4.96 -5.84 -4.12
CA ALA A 23 6.29 -6.03 -4.71
C ALA A 23 6.26 -6.88 -5.98
N LYS A 24 5.25 -7.75 -6.14
CA LYS A 24 5.01 -8.44 -7.42
C LYS A 24 4.43 -7.52 -8.49
N CYS A 25 3.77 -6.43 -8.08
CA CYS A 25 3.13 -5.47 -8.96
C CYS A 25 4.04 -4.28 -9.30
N ASP A 26 4.85 -3.86 -8.33
CA ASP A 26 5.86 -2.81 -8.44
C ASP A 26 7.02 -3.35 -9.29
N THR A 27 6.99 -3.04 -10.59
CA THR A 27 7.99 -3.54 -11.54
C THR A 27 9.30 -2.75 -11.42
N ASN A 28 9.21 -1.51 -10.94
CA ASN A 28 10.34 -0.60 -10.73
C ASN A 28 11.01 -0.81 -9.37
N HIS A 29 10.36 -1.51 -8.44
CA HIS A 29 10.79 -1.72 -7.07
C HIS A 29 11.09 -0.40 -6.35
N ASP A 30 10.30 0.63 -6.61
CA ASP A 30 10.50 1.97 -6.07
C ASP A 30 9.59 2.26 -4.86
N GLY A 31 8.79 1.29 -4.44
CA GLY A 31 7.94 1.36 -3.26
C GLY A 31 6.63 2.10 -3.48
N LYS A 32 6.24 2.38 -4.73
CA LYS A 32 4.96 3.02 -5.10
C LYS A 32 4.34 2.31 -6.31
N LEU A 33 3.03 2.11 -6.25
CA LEU A 33 2.26 1.53 -7.34
C LEU A 33 1.63 2.65 -8.16
N THR A 34 1.97 2.73 -9.43
CA THR A 34 1.28 3.63 -10.35
C THR A 34 -0.08 3.06 -10.74
N MET A 35 -0.96 3.91 -11.28
CA MET A 35 -2.28 3.48 -11.75
C MET A 35 -2.18 2.36 -12.81
N ASN A 36 -1.12 2.38 -13.62
CA ASN A 36 -0.88 1.38 -14.66
C ASN A 36 -0.47 0.01 -14.08
N GLU A 37 0.38 0.01 -13.05
CA GLU A 37 0.77 -1.21 -12.33
C GLU A 37 -0.39 -1.77 -11.48
N ALA A 38 -1.14 -0.89 -10.81
CA ALA A 38 -2.34 -1.26 -10.07
C ALA A 38 -3.36 -1.98 -10.96
N LYS A 39 -3.55 -1.51 -12.19
CA LYS A 39 -4.50 -2.08 -13.15
C LYS A 39 -4.23 -3.55 -13.46
N GLY A 40 -2.96 -3.94 -13.64
CA GLY A 40 -2.58 -5.30 -14.04
C GLY A 40 -2.57 -6.29 -12.88
N CYS A 41 -2.39 -5.79 -11.66
CA CYS A 41 -1.93 -6.64 -10.57
C CYS A 41 -2.84 -6.56 -9.33
N MET A 42 -3.56 -5.46 -9.15
CA MET A 42 -4.51 -5.25 -8.06
C MET A 42 -5.78 -4.53 -8.55
N PRO A 43 -6.71 -5.23 -9.22
CA PRO A 43 -7.93 -4.62 -9.76
C PRO A 43 -8.80 -3.93 -8.69
N ARG A 44 -8.84 -4.44 -7.45
CA ARG A 44 -9.52 -3.75 -6.33
C ARG A 44 -8.87 -2.42 -5.95
N ILE A 45 -7.55 -2.34 -6.02
CA ILE A 45 -6.81 -1.12 -5.74
C ILE A 45 -6.92 -0.15 -6.89
N TYR A 46 -6.91 -0.64 -8.13
CA TYR A 46 -7.17 0.16 -9.31
C TYR A 46 -8.56 0.82 -9.26
N ASP A 47 -9.61 0.06 -8.90
CA ASP A 47 -10.99 0.57 -8.80
C ASP A 47 -11.10 1.69 -7.74
N HIS A 48 -10.40 1.52 -6.62
CA HIS A 48 -10.33 2.51 -5.55
C HIS A 48 -9.09 3.40 -5.64
N PHE A 49 -8.37 3.44 -6.77
CA PHE A 49 -7.06 4.08 -6.84
C PHE A 49 -7.17 5.57 -6.56
N SER A 50 -8.15 6.24 -7.16
CA SER A 50 -8.43 7.66 -6.92
C SER A 50 -8.88 7.94 -5.49
N TYR A 51 -9.40 6.94 -4.78
CA TYR A 51 -9.78 7.07 -3.36
C TYR A 51 -8.57 6.91 -2.44
N ILE A 52 -7.62 6.06 -2.83
CA ILE A 52 -6.36 5.82 -2.12
C ILE A 52 -5.38 6.98 -2.38
N ASP A 53 -5.27 7.43 -3.63
CA ASP A 53 -4.48 8.59 -4.06
C ASP A 53 -5.21 9.90 -3.74
N THR A 54 -5.31 10.18 -2.44
CA THR A 54 -5.88 11.43 -1.92
C THR A 54 -5.16 12.68 -2.43
N GLY A 55 -3.92 12.53 -2.92
CA GLY A 55 -3.10 13.62 -3.43
C GLY A 55 -3.17 13.82 -4.95
N ASN A 56 -3.90 12.99 -5.70
CA ASN A 56 -3.82 12.94 -7.18
C ASN A 56 -2.37 12.96 -7.69
N LYS A 57 -1.50 12.23 -6.99
CA LYS A 57 -0.07 12.10 -7.31
C LYS A 57 0.14 11.23 -8.55
N GLY A 58 -0.83 10.38 -8.89
CA GLY A 58 -0.72 9.37 -9.95
C GLY A 58 -0.06 8.07 -9.50
N TYR A 59 0.22 7.93 -8.20
CA TYR A 59 0.78 6.73 -7.57
C TYR A 59 0.29 6.60 -6.12
N VAL A 60 0.22 5.36 -5.64
CA VAL A 60 -0.13 5.02 -4.26
C VAL A 60 1.01 4.26 -3.61
N THR A 61 1.25 4.53 -2.34
CA THR A 61 2.32 3.85 -1.59
C THR A 61 1.82 2.55 -0.98
N VAL A 62 2.75 1.67 -0.62
CA VAL A 62 2.42 0.43 0.10
C VAL A 62 1.63 0.70 1.38
N ALA A 63 1.90 1.82 2.07
CA ALA A 63 1.18 2.21 3.28
C ALA A 63 -0.29 2.57 2.99
N GLU A 64 -0.56 3.37 1.95
CA GLU A 64 -1.92 3.74 1.55
C GLU A 64 -2.72 2.51 1.09
N ILE A 65 -2.06 1.60 0.37
CA ILE A 65 -2.63 0.31 -0.03
C ILE A 65 -2.93 -0.58 1.17
N GLN A 66 -2.02 -0.68 2.15
CA GLN A 66 -2.22 -1.45 3.37
C GLN A 66 -3.40 -0.92 4.18
N MET A 67 -3.55 0.40 4.28
CA MET A 67 -4.69 1.03 4.97
C MET A 67 -6.02 0.69 4.30
N MET A 68 -6.06 0.61 2.97
CA MET A 68 -7.27 0.24 2.24
C MET A 68 -7.55 -1.26 2.32
N ALA A 69 -6.54 -2.09 2.09
CA ALA A 69 -6.72 -3.54 2.03
C ALA A 69 -6.91 -4.22 3.40
N ALA A 70 -6.61 -3.52 4.50
CA ALA A 70 -6.92 -3.96 5.85
C ALA A 70 -8.38 -3.68 6.27
N ARG A 71 -9.16 -2.98 5.43
CA ARG A 71 -10.56 -2.63 5.65
C ARG A 71 -11.49 -3.63 4.98
#